data_AF-A0A3A1XXJ8-F1
#
_entry.id   AF-A0A3A1XXJ8-F1
#
_cell.length_a   1.000
_cell.length_b   1.000
_cell.length_c   1.000
_cell.angle_alpha   90.00
_cell.angle_beta   90.00
_cell.angle_gamma   90.00
#
_symmetry.space_group_name_H-M   'P 1'
#
loop_
_entity.id
_entity.type
_entity.pdbx_description
1 polymer ?
#
loop_
_entity_poly.entity_id
_entity_poly.type
_entity_poly.pdbx_seq_one_letter_code
_entity_poly.pdbx_strand_id
1 'polypeptide(L)'
;MGNELEEIITNQLPDTGKISQHANKLYNINNVAHMTVVASPTVPTLDKGIATPAYGLICDYYNLVVGSSVVDSVFVKVYRKRAIKDFYTEVELRDKYASLSVDAIKEIQRFPILVVPEATEYYGKASDDQYGYVGIIEKIRKDSCDIVLKCKFEDKKPIPLKKISEIAFNLGIQSMDIAITELNYSHSAIKPVNLIEELTEAKIDFKDSIF
;
A
#
# COMPACT_ATOMS: atom_id res chain seq x y z
N MET A 1 51.62 -7.34 -53.62
CA MET A 1 52.43 -7.01 -52.42
C MET A 1 51.78 -5.82 -51.77
N GLY A 2 51.40 -5.97 -50.50
CA GLY A 2 50.75 -4.94 -49.70
C GLY A 2 49.65 -5.53 -48.82
N ASN A 3 50.04 -6.42 -47.90
CA ASN A 3 49.17 -6.90 -46.82
C ASN A 3 48.99 -5.75 -45.82
N GLU A 4 47.77 -5.37 -45.49
CA GLU A 4 47.49 -4.65 -44.25
C GLU A 4 46.43 -5.43 -43.46
N LEU A 5 46.81 -5.79 -42.24
CA LEU A 5 46.10 -6.66 -41.33
C LEU A 5 44.95 -5.88 -40.69
N GLU A 6 43.74 -6.46 -40.70
CA GLU A 6 42.65 -5.97 -39.86
C GLU A 6 43.00 -6.23 -38.39
N GLU A 7 43.33 -5.17 -37.65
CA GLU A 7 43.56 -5.26 -36.21
C GLU A 7 42.20 -5.31 -35.50
N ILE A 8 41.74 -6.52 -35.17
CA ILE A 8 40.58 -6.72 -34.32
C ILE A 8 40.98 -6.40 -32.87
N ILE A 9 40.75 -5.16 -32.45
CA ILE A 9 40.90 -4.78 -31.05
C ILE A 9 39.70 -5.34 -30.28
N THR A 10 39.93 -6.46 -29.60
CA THR A 10 38.95 -7.06 -28.68
C THR A 10 39.02 -6.33 -27.34
N ASN A 11 38.22 -5.27 -27.18
CA ASN A 11 38.01 -4.70 -25.84
C ASN A 11 36.94 -5.53 -25.13
N GLN A 12 37.35 -6.47 -24.29
CA GLN A 12 36.47 -6.97 -23.24
C GLN A 12 36.34 -5.89 -22.18
N LEU A 13 35.26 -5.11 -22.25
CA LEU A 13 34.83 -4.28 -21.12
C LEU A 13 34.17 -5.18 -20.07
N PRO A 14 34.44 -4.95 -18.77
CA PRO A 14 33.66 -5.57 -17.70
C PRO A 14 32.20 -5.14 -17.86
N ASP A 15 31.28 -6.11 -17.71
CA ASP A 15 29.83 -5.94 -17.75
C ASP A 15 29.39 -4.88 -16.74
N THR A 16 29.41 -3.63 -17.19
CA THR A 16 28.92 -2.46 -16.48
C THR A 16 27.65 -2.08 -17.19
N GLY A 17 26.55 -2.08 -16.43
CA GLY A 17 25.18 -2.15 -16.91
C GLY A 17 24.91 -1.38 -18.20
N LYS A 18 24.31 -2.06 -19.17
CA LYS A 18 23.93 -1.49 -20.47
C LYS A 18 23.06 -0.25 -20.26
N ILE A 19 23.58 0.92 -20.64
CA ILE A 19 22.80 2.16 -20.70
C ILE A 19 22.12 2.21 -22.07
N SER A 20 20.81 2.03 -22.13
CA SER A 20 20.04 2.24 -23.36
C SER A 20 19.79 3.74 -23.55
N GLN A 21 20.31 4.32 -24.64
CA GLN A 21 19.99 5.69 -25.06
C GLN A 21 19.03 5.67 -26.25
N HIS A 22 17.98 6.48 -26.16
CA HIS A 22 17.07 6.75 -27.28
C HIS A 22 17.15 8.23 -27.62
N ALA A 23 17.52 8.56 -28.86
CA ALA A 23 17.57 9.93 -29.37
C ALA A 23 17.31 9.96 -30.89
N ASN A 24 16.84 11.10 -31.42
CA ASN A 24 16.70 11.30 -32.88
C ASN A 24 18.06 11.29 -33.60
N LYS A 25 19.16 11.50 -32.88
CA LYS A 25 20.53 11.42 -33.39
C LYS A 25 21.48 11.12 -32.24
N LEU A 26 22.36 10.13 -32.41
CA LEU A 26 23.35 9.72 -31.43
C LEU A 26 24.74 10.15 -31.91
N TYR A 27 25.54 10.72 -31.01
CA TYR A 27 26.94 11.03 -31.24
C TYR A 27 27.79 10.11 -30.37
N ASN A 28 28.83 9.52 -30.96
CA ASN A 28 29.76 8.68 -30.20
C ASN A 28 30.65 9.58 -29.33
N ILE A 29 30.68 9.34 -28.02
CA ILE A 29 31.50 10.09 -27.07
C ILE A 29 32.51 9.11 -26.47
N ASN A 30 33.77 9.22 -26.90
CA ASN A 30 34.81 8.24 -26.55
C ASN A 30 35.33 8.36 -25.12
N ASN A 31 35.17 9.51 -24.44
CA ASN A 31 35.57 9.64 -23.04
C ASN A 31 34.81 10.76 -22.30
N VAL A 32 34.36 10.50 -21.08
CA VAL A 32 33.66 11.47 -20.22
C VAL A 32 34.25 11.39 -18.81
N ALA A 33 34.87 12.48 -18.34
CA ALA A 33 35.48 12.52 -17.00
C ALA A 33 34.43 12.64 -15.87
N HIS A 34 33.31 13.33 -16.13
CA HIS A 34 32.19 13.46 -15.20
C HIS A 34 30.88 13.47 -15.98
N MET A 35 29.96 12.56 -15.63
CA MET A 35 28.63 12.48 -16.22
C MET A 35 27.58 12.88 -15.17
N THR A 36 26.84 13.95 -15.43
CA THR A 36 25.68 14.34 -14.61
C THR A 36 24.42 13.90 -15.33
N VAL A 37 23.79 12.83 -14.83
CA VAL A 37 22.50 12.36 -15.36
C VAL A 37 21.40 13.19 -14.71
N VAL A 38 20.85 14.15 -15.46
CA VAL A 38 19.64 14.86 -15.04
C VAL A 38 18.44 14.01 -15.48
N ALA A 39 17.96 13.15 -14.58
CA ALA A 39 16.71 12.43 -14.79
C ALA A 39 15.57 13.44 -14.86
N SER A 40 15.05 13.68 -16.06
CA SER A 40 13.82 14.45 -16.22
C SER A 40 12.67 13.64 -15.59
N PRO A 41 11.78 14.26 -14.79
CA PRO A 41 10.66 13.53 -14.23
C PRO A 41 9.85 12.94 -15.38
N THR A 42 9.61 11.63 -15.35
CA THR A 42 8.76 10.93 -16.30
C THR A 42 7.40 11.58 -16.24
N VAL A 43 7.01 12.26 -17.32
CA VAL A 43 5.61 12.66 -17.53
C VAL A 43 4.84 11.35 -17.63
N PRO A 44 3.92 11.04 -16.70
CA PRO A 44 3.17 9.79 -16.81
C PRO A 44 2.31 9.89 -18.06
N THR A 45 2.69 9.14 -19.09
CA THR A 45 1.82 8.81 -20.21
C THR A 45 0.61 8.12 -19.61
N LEU A 46 -0.57 8.69 -19.85
CA LEU A 46 -1.86 8.14 -19.47
C LEU A 46 -2.11 6.85 -20.27
N ASP A 47 -1.41 5.79 -19.89
CA ASP A 47 -1.79 4.43 -20.23
C ASP A 47 -2.68 3.90 -19.11
N LYS A 48 -3.65 3.07 -19.45
CA LYS A 48 -4.63 2.53 -18.50
C LYS A 48 -3.91 1.69 -17.44
N GLY A 49 -3.48 2.28 -16.32
CA GLY A 49 -2.67 1.54 -15.35
C GLY A 49 -2.43 2.28 -14.04
N ILE A 50 -2.98 1.72 -12.97
CA ILE A 50 -2.39 1.56 -11.63
C ILE A 50 -1.62 2.78 -11.09
N ALA A 51 -2.26 3.53 -10.18
CA ALA A 51 -1.55 4.45 -9.30
C ALA A 51 -0.86 3.66 -8.18
N THR A 52 0.34 3.13 -8.45
CA THR A 52 1.29 2.84 -7.37
C THR A 52 1.67 4.19 -6.74
N PRO A 53 1.66 4.35 -5.41
CA PRO A 53 2.10 5.60 -4.81
C PRO A 53 3.52 5.88 -5.30
N ALA A 54 3.78 7.11 -5.78
CA ALA A 54 5.04 7.51 -6.44
C ALA A 54 6.32 7.27 -5.62
N TYR A 55 6.18 6.88 -4.34
CA TYR A 55 7.24 6.68 -3.36
C TYR A 55 7.26 5.27 -2.75
N GLY A 56 6.53 4.30 -3.31
CA GLY A 56 6.45 2.94 -2.77
C GLY A 56 5.64 2.83 -1.46
N LEU A 57 5.34 1.60 -1.08
CA LEU A 57 4.60 1.28 0.15
C LEU A 57 5.50 1.36 1.38
N ILE A 58 4.90 1.77 2.51
CA ILE A 58 5.49 1.67 3.84
C ILE A 58 4.73 0.57 4.57
N CYS A 59 5.39 -0.55 4.84
CA CYS A 59 4.75 -1.72 5.44
C CYS A 59 4.88 -1.77 6.96
N ASP A 60 5.61 -0.86 7.60
CA ASP A 60 5.71 -0.81 9.08
C ASP A 60 4.37 -0.49 9.76
N TYR A 61 3.40 0.03 8.98
CA TYR A 61 2.08 0.41 9.44
C TYR A 61 1.01 -0.03 8.46
N TYR A 62 -0.22 -0.23 8.94
CA TYR A 62 -1.38 -0.38 8.06
C TYR A 62 -2.60 0.40 8.58
N ASN A 63 -3.50 0.75 7.66
CA ASN A 63 -4.81 1.32 7.95
C ASN A 63 -5.82 0.20 8.20
N LEU A 64 -6.42 0.15 9.37
CA LEU A 64 -7.59 -0.69 9.64
C LEU A 64 -8.87 0.15 9.47
N VAL A 65 -9.85 -0.39 8.75
CA VAL A 65 -11.21 0.16 8.70
C VAL A 65 -12.22 -0.94 9.00
N VAL A 66 -12.99 -0.76 10.07
CA VAL A 66 -14.07 -1.65 10.50
C VAL A 66 -15.43 -1.00 10.20
N GLY A 67 -16.39 -1.81 9.75
CA GLY A 67 -17.78 -1.38 9.54
C GLY A 67 -18.07 -0.78 8.17
N SER A 68 -17.15 -0.93 7.22
CA SER A 68 -17.40 -0.60 5.82
C SER A 68 -17.47 -1.90 5.01
N SER A 69 -18.61 -2.16 4.38
CA SER A 69 -18.72 -3.22 3.38
C SER A 69 -18.16 -2.70 2.04
N VAL A 70 -17.18 -3.40 1.46
CA VAL A 70 -16.52 -3.02 0.19
C VAL A 70 -17.39 -3.35 -1.04
N VAL A 71 -18.54 -3.99 -0.84
CA VAL A 71 -19.36 -4.52 -1.93
C VAL A 71 -19.79 -3.38 -2.87
N ASP A 72 -19.35 -3.50 -4.12
CA ASP A 72 -19.56 -2.62 -5.29
C ASP A 72 -18.87 -1.26 -5.34
N SER A 73 -18.11 -0.82 -4.33
CA SER A 73 -17.48 0.51 -4.38
C SER A 73 -16.05 0.55 -3.85
N VAL A 74 -15.17 1.11 -4.68
CA VAL A 74 -13.81 1.56 -4.30
C VAL A 74 -13.81 2.66 -3.23
N PHE A 75 -14.98 3.14 -2.82
CA PHE A 75 -15.13 4.21 -1.83
C PHE A 75 -15.50 3.63 -0.47
N VAL A 76 -14.60 3.81 0.49
CA VAL A 76 -14.76 3.41 1.89
C VAL A 76 -15.08 4.67 2.69
N LYS A 77 -16.19 4.66 3.43
CA LYS A 77 -16.61 5.80 4.27
C LYS A 77 -16.27 5.52 5.72
N VAL A 78 -15.67 6.50 6.37
CA VAL A 78 -15.35 6.47 7.80
C VAL A 78 -15.94 7.69 8.46
N TYR A 79 -16.73 7.51 9.51
CA TYR A 79 -17.21 8.63 10.31
C TYR A 79 -16.03 9.38 10.91
N ARG A 80 -15.97 10.70 10.72
CA ARG A 80 -14.84 11.52 11.20
C ARG A 80 -14.63 11.41 12.71
N LYS A 81 -15.72 11.29 13.47
CA LYS A 81 -15.68 11.08 14.94
C LYS A 81 -15.14 9.71 15.35
N ARG A 82 -14.91 8.79 14.42
CA ARG A 82 -14.44 7.43 14.67
C ARG A 82 -13.16 7.11 13.91
N ALA A 83 -12.57 8.10 13.24
CA ALA A 83 -11.32 7.94 12.52
C ALA A 83 -10.13 8.26 13.43
N ILE A 84 -9.14 7.37 13.46
CA ILE A 84 -7.86 7.53 14.17
C ILE A 84 -8.12 7.92 15.64
N LYS A 85 -8.95 7.13 16.32
CA LYS A 85 -9.39 7.39 17.70
C LYS A 85 -8.39 6.87 18.73
N ASP A 86 -8.35 7.57 19.86
CA ASP A 86 -7.46 7.33 21.03
C ASP A 86 -7.39 5.89 21.51
N PHE A 87 -8.46 5.13 21.35
CA PHE A 87 -8.54 3.78 21.90
C PHE A 87 -7.87 2.74 21.00
N TYR A 88 -7.88 2.92 19.68
CA TYR A 88 -7.44 1.88 18.72
C TYR A 88 -6.13 2.22 17.99
N THR A 89 -5.69 3.47 18.07
CA THR A 89 -4.42 3.96 17.50
C THR A 89 -3.54 4.50 18.61
N GLU A 90 -2.26 4.12 18.60
CA GLU A 90 -1.29 4.61 19.58
C GLU A 90 -1.18 6.14 19.56
N VAL A 91 -0.88 6.71 20.73
CA VAL A 91 -0.86 8.18 20.96
C VAL A 91 0.03 8.90 19.94
N GLU A 92 1.23 8.39 19.69
CA GLU A 92 2.19 9.02 18.77
C GLU A 92 1.67 9.03 17.31
N LEU A 93 1.10 7.92 16.86
CA LEU A 93 0.52 7.79 15.53
C LEU A 93 -0.72 8.69 15.40
N ARG A 94 -1.56 8.74 16.43
CA ARG A 94 -2.72 9.61 16.45
C ARG A 94 -2.31 11.07 16.33
N ASP A 95 -1.39 11.53 17.17
CA ASP A 95 -0.98 12.92 17.21
C ASP A 95 -0.38 13.36 15.86
N LYS A 96 0.31 12.44 15.18
CA LYS A 96 0.83 12.65 13.81
C LYS A 96 -0.26 12.67 12.73
N TYR A 97 -1.18 11.71 12.74
CA TYR A 97 -2.06 11.43 11.60
C TYR A 97 -3.51 11.89 11.74
N ALA A 98 -4.03 12.09 12.96
CA ALA A 98 -5.45 12.42 13.20
C ALA A 98 -5.88 13.76 12.59
N SER A 99 -4.96 14.72 12.47
CA SER A 99 -5.23 16.00 11.81
C SER A 99 -5.50 15.86 10.31
N LEU A 100 -5.02 14.76 9.71
CA LEU A 100 -5.02 14.52 8.27
C LEU A 100 -4.46 15.72 7.50
N SER A 101 -3.33 16.26 7.96
CA SER A 101 -2.58 17.28 7.22
C SER A 101 -2.20 16.77 5.82
N VAL A 102 -1.75 17.67 4.94
CA VAL A 102 -1.34 17.26 3.58
C VAL A 102 -0.23 16.21 3.64
N ASP A 103 0.73 16.36 4.53
CA ASP A 103 1.84 15.40 4.65
C ASP A 103 1.42 14.12 5.35
N ALA A 104 0.54 14.20 6.36
CA ALA A 104 -0.06 13.00 6.96
C ALA A 104 -0.84 12.19 5.91
N ILE A 105 -1.63 12.84 5.05
CA ILE A 105 -2.37 12.17 3.98
C ILE A 105 -1.40 11.45 3.02
N LYS A 106 -0.33 12.12 2.57
CA LYS A 106 0.66 11.51 1.67
C LYS A 106 1.29 10.25 2.27
N GLU A 107 1.53 10.25 3.57
CA GLU A 107 2.13 9.12 4.27
C GLU A 107 1.11 7.99 4.49
N ILE A 108 -0.09 8.31 4.96
CA ILE A 108 -1.20 7.35 5.16
C ILE A 108 -1.54 6.60 3.86
N GLN A 109 -1.46 7.28 2.71
CA GLN A 109 -1.70 6.68 1.39
C GLN A 109 -0.65 5.64 0.98
N ARG A 110 0.50 5.61 1.66
CA ARG A 110 1.56 4.62 1.42
C ARG A 110 1.44 3.41 2.34
N PHE A 111 0.56 3.45 3.34
CA PHE A 111 0.28 2.29 4.17
C PHE A 111 -0.72 1.37 3.47
N PRO A 112 -0.52 0.04 3.53
CA PRO A 112 -1.58 -0.92 3.21
C PRO A 112 -2.87 -0.60 3.98
N ILE A 113 -4.01 -1.01 3.43
CA ILE A 113 -5.31 -0.91 4.11
C ILE A 113 -5.98 -2.28 4.19
N LEU A 114 -6.50 -2.61 5.38
CA LEU A 114 -7.42 -3.72 5.61
C LEU A 114 -8.80 -3.15 5.91
N VAL A 115 -9.79 -3.51 5.09
CA VAL A 115 -11.19 -3.10 5.27
C VAL A 115 -12.03 -4.33 5.59
N VAL A 116 -12.78 -4.28 6.69
CA VAL A 116 -13.63 -5.37 7.17
C VAL A 116 -15.02 -4.86 7.58
N PRO A 117 -16.07 -5.68 7.49
CA PRO A 117 -17.35 -5.37 8.13
C PRO A 117 -17.22 -5.47 9.66
N GLU A 118 -18.22 -4.95 10.39
CA GLU A 118 -18.33 -5.24 11.82
C GLU A 118 -18.63 -6.72 12.03
N ALA A 119 -17.89 -7.38 12.92
CA ALA A 119 -18.19 -8.74 13.34
C ALA A 119 -19.59 -8.81 13.96
N THR A 120 -20.41 -9.77 13.52
CA THR A 120 -21.81 -9.88 13.95
C THR A 120 -21.97 -10.64 15.27
N GLU A 121 -21.00 -11.45 15.66
CA GLU A 121 -21.03 -12.23 16.90
C GLU A 121 -20.13 -11.64 17.99
N TYR A 122 -20.38 -12.03 19.24
CA TYR A 122 -19.56 -11.64 20.39
C TYR A 122 -18.12 -12.17 20.26
N TYR A 123 -17.20 -11.51 20.95
CA TYR A 123 -15.77 -11.83 20.98
C TYR A 123 -15.10 -11.70 19.61
N GLY A 124 -15.59 -10.77 18.77
CA GLY A 124 -15.05 -10.52 17.44
C GLY A 124 -15.27 -11.68 16.48
N LYS A 125 -16.15 -12.63 16.81
CA LYS A 125 -16.46 -13.76 15.94
C LYS A 125 -17.22 -13.28 14.71
N ALA A 126 -16.79 -13.80 13.56
CA ALA A 126 -17.41 -13.51 12.28
C ALA A 126 -18.39 -14.59 11.88
N SER A 127 -19.49 -14.20 11.23
CA SER A 127 -20.32 -15.16 10.48
C SER A 127 -19.59 -15.67 9.22
N ASP A 128 -20.10 -16.73 8.60
CA ASP A 128 -19.46 -17.37 7.43
C ASP A 128 -19.40 -16.48 6.18
N ASP A 129 -20.24 -15.46 6.16
CA ASP A 129 -20.55 -14.56 5.06
C ASP A 129 -19.91 -13.16 5.25
N GLN A 130 -18.97 -13.02 6.18
CA GLN A 130 -18.21 -11.79 6.40
C GLN A 130 -16.81 -11.88 5.79
N TYR A 131 -16.46 -10.89 4.96
CA TYR A 131 -15.18 -10.85 4.26
C TYR A 131 -14.49 -9.50 4.37
N GLY A 132 -13.17 -9.53 4.54
CA GLY A 132 -12.28 -8.38 4.47
C GLY A 132 -11.52 -8.29 3.15
N TYR A 133 -10.95 -7.12 2.89
CA TYR A 133 -10.20 -6.83 1.67
C TYR A 133 -8.94 -6.04 1.99
N VAL A 134 -7.84 -6.44 1.35
CA VAL A 134 -6.54 -5.76 1.43
C VAL A 134 -6.36 -4.89 0.19
N GLY A 135 -5.77 -3.71 0.37
CA GLY A 135 -5.54 -2.78 -0.72
C GLY A 135 -4.65 -1.61 -0.36
N ILE A 136 -4.77 -0.55 -1.15
CA ILE A 136 -4.05 0.72 -0.99
C ILE A 136 -5.02 1.90 -1.09
N ILE A 137 -4.72 3.01 -0.41
CA ILE A 137 -5.54 4.23 -0.46
C ILE A 137 -5.03 5.15 -1.59
N GLU A 138 -5.81 5.30 -2.66
CA GLU A 138 -5.48 6.19 -3.77
C GLU A 138 -5.80 7.66 -3.49
N LYS A 139 -6.82 7.93 -2.66
CA LYS A 139 -7.23 9.31 -2.33
C LYS A 139 -7.96 9.38 -1.00
N ILE A 140 -7.69 10.43 -0.24
CA ILE A 140 -8.43 10.77 0.98
C ILE A 140 -9.16 12.10 0.76
N ARG A 141 -10.46 12.12 1.06
CA ARG A 141 -11.28 13.33 1.06
C ARG A 141 -11.91 13.54 2.43
N LYS A 142 -11.93 14.79 2.87
CA LYS A 142 -12.67 15.23 4.06
C LYS A 142 -13.99 15.81 3.59
N ASP A 143 -15.09 15.18 3.96
CA ASP A 143 -16.43 15.75 3.84
C ASP A 143 -16.88 16.27 5.23
N SER A 144 -18.06 16.89 5.32
CA SER A 144 -18.50 17.62 6.52
C SER A 144 -18.55 16.75 7.78
N CYS A 145 -18.95 15.48 7.64
CA CYS A 145 -19.09 14.52 8.74
C CYS A 145 -18.24 13.25 8.57
N ASP A 146 -17.75 13.00 7.35
CA ASP A 146 -17.12 11.75 6.96
C ASP A 146 -15.74 11.97 6.34
N ILE A 147 -14.90 10.95 6.42
CA ILE A 147 -13.69 10.79 5.64
C ILE A 147 -14.00 9.74 4.57
N VAL A 148 -13.80 10.10 3.31
CA VAL A 148 -14.02 9.21 2.17
C VAL A 148 -12.66 8.80 1.63
N LEU A 149 -12.38 7.49 1.69
CA LEU A 149 -11.18 6.88 1.13
C LEU A 149 -11.55 6.29 -0.22
N LYS A 150 -10.81 6.65 -1.27
CA LYS A 150 -10.82 5.91 -2.54
C LYS A 150 -9.71 4.89 -2.45
N CYS A 151 -10.05 3.62 -2.50
CA CYS A 151 -9.13 2.50 -2.34
C CYS A 151 -9.06 1.66 -3.62
N LYS A 152 -7.88 1.13 -3.91
CA LYS A 152 -7.68 0.06 -4.88
C LYS A 152 -7.46 -1.23 -4.10
N PHE A 153 -8.27 -2.24 -4.37
CA PHE A 153 -8.18 -3.56 -3.74
C PHE A 153 -7.58 -4.56 -4.71
N GLU A 154 -6.88 -5.56 -4.17
CA GLU A 154 -6.29 -6.66 -4.93
C GLU A 154 -7.38 -7.52 -5.56
N ASP A 155 -7.68 -7.34 -6.85
CA ASP A 155 -8.71 -8.07 -7.64
C ASP A 155 -10.03 -8.40 -6.90
N LYS A 156 -10.32 -7.60 -5.85
CA LYS A 156 -11.35 -7.87 -4.84
C LYS A 156 -11.30 -9.29 -4.27
N LYS A 157 -10.10 -9.87 -4.07
CA LYS A 157 -9.89 -11.16 -3.42
C LYS A 157 -10.37 -11.09 -1.96
N PRO A 158 -11.47 -11.79 -1.61
CA PRO A 158 -12.04 -11.70 -0.27
C PRO A 158 -11.26 -12.56 0.72
N ILE A 159 -10.98 -12.03 1.89
CA ILE A 159 -10.42 -12.77 3.01
C ILE A 159 -11.55 -13.06 4.00
N PRO A 160 -11.86 -14.32 4.34
CA PRO A 160 -12.85 -14.60 5.38
C PRO A 160 -12.50 -13.90 6.69
N LEU A 161 -13.44 -13.15 7.28
CA LEU A 161 -13.22 -12.41 8.52
C LEU A 161 -12.86 -13.35 9.68
N LYS A 162 -13.31 -14.62 9.63
CA LYS A 162 -12.87 -15.67 10.57
C LYS A 162 -11.35 -15.83 10.60
N LYS A 163 -10.70 -15.90 9.43
CA LYS A 163 -9.23 -15.99 9.34
C LYS A 163 -8.53 -14.77 9.89
N ILE A 164 -9.08 -13.57 9.65
CA ILE A 164 -8.57 -12.31 10.22
C ILE A 164 -8.71 -12.34 11.75
N SER A 165 -9.84 -12.84 12.26
CA SER A 165 -10.11 -12.93 13.70
C SER A 165 -9.14 -13.89 14.41
N GLU A 166 -8.78 -15.00 13.76
CA GLU A 166 -7.81 -15.98 14.28
C GLU A 166 -6.41 -15.38 14.50
N ILE A 167 -6.03 -14.38 13.70
CA ILE A 167 -4.74 -13.67 13.80
C ILE A 167 -4.88 -12.24 14.31
N ALA A 168 -6.03 -11.88 14.89
CA ALA A 168 -6.35 -10.50 15.27
C ALA A 168 -5.32 -9.90 16.23
N PHE A 169 -4.80 -10.71 17.16
CA PHE A 169 -3.77 -10.29 18.10
C PHE A 169 -2.48 -9.87 17.37
N ASN A 170 -2.00 -10.69 16.44
CA ASN A 170 -0.84 -10.41 15.61
C ASN A 170 -1.02 -9.14 14.77
N LEU A 171 -2.24 -8.93 14.26
CA LEU A 171 -2.61 -7.72 13.53
C LEU A 171 -2.71 -6.46 14.42
N GLY A 172 -2.49 -6.57 15.74
CA GLY A 172 -2.63 -5.45 16.67
C GLY A 172 -4.08 -4.99 16.85
N ILE A 173 -5.04 -5.88 16.56
CA ILE A 173 -6.46 -5.65 16.78
C ILE A 173 -6.76 -5.96 18.25
N GLN A 174 -7.21 -4.95 18.98
CA GLN A 174 -7.29 -4.93 20.43
C GLN A 174 -8.60 -5.52 20.97
N SER A 175 -8.57 -5.79 22.28
CA SER A 175 -9.76 -6.13 23.07
C SER A 175 -10.44 -7.41 22.62
N MET A 176 -9.66 -8.43 22.25
CA MET A 176 -10.17 -9.76 21.87
C MET A 176 -10.65 -10.60 23.06
N ASP A 177 -10.39 -10.15 24.29
CA ASP A 177 -10.74 -10.80 25.56
C ASP A 177 -12.11 -10.35 26.12
N ILE A 178 -12.75 -9.36 25.50
CA ILE A 178 -14.06 -8.84 25.91
C ILE A 178 -15.16 -9.27 24.93
N ALA A 179 -16.41 -9.23 25.39
CA ALA A 179 -17.57 -9.64 24.58
C ALA A 179 -17.75 -8.77 23.33
N ILE A 180 -17.39 -7.49 23.36
CA ILE A 180 -17.46 -6.56 22.22
C ILE A 180 -16.04 -6.08 21.92
N THR A 181 -15.45 -6.56 20.83
CA THR A 181 -14.05 -6.29 20.49
C THR A 181 -13.91 -5.09 19.56
N GLU A 182 -12.68 -4.73 19.19
CA GLU A 182 -12.41 -3.73 18.15
C GLU A 182 -13.11 -4.07 16.80
N LEU A 183 -13.28 -5.37 16.48
CA LEU A 183 -13.99 -5.80 15.27
C LEU A 183 -15.51 -5.60 15.33
N ASN A 184 -16.08 -5.43 16.52
CA ASN A 184 -17.52 -5.22 16.69
C ASN A 184 -17.92 -3.73 16.62
N TYR A 185 -16.98 -2.81 16.35
CA TYR A 185 -17.26 -1.38 16.38
C TYR A 185 -16.69 -0.67 15.15
N SER A 186 -17.54 0.03 14.38
CA SER A 186 -17.10 0.76 13.19
C SER A 186 -16.13 1.89 13.58
N HIS A 187 -14.91 1.84 13.05
CA HIS A 187 -13.87 2.86 13.26
C HIS A 187 -12.79 2.76 12.18
N SER A 188 -11.85 3.70 12.18
CA SER A 188 -10.56 3.51 11.51
C SER A 188 -9.40 3.71 12.47
N ALA A 189 -8.32 2.97 12.26
CA ALA A 189 -7.12 3.02 13.08
C ALA A 189 -5.87 2.87 12.21
N ILE A 190 -4.73 3.34 12.72
CA ILE A 190 -3.41 3.03 12.17
C ILE A 190 -2.73 2.08 13.14
N LYS A 191 -2.25 0.95 12.64
CA LYS A 191 -1.63 -0.11 13.43
C LYS A 191 -0.15 -0.22 13.08
N PRO A 192 0.76 -0.26 14.07
CA PRO A 192 2.21 -0.41 13.87
C PRO A 192 2.58 -1.88 13.67
N VAL A 193 2.00 -2.48 12.64
CA VAL A 193 2.17 -3.90 12.30
C VAL A 193 2.34 -4.02 10.80
N ASN A 194 3.19 -4.96 10.36
CA ASN A 194 3.32 -5.31 8.96
C ASN A 194 2.20 -6.26 8.52
N LEU A 195 1.09 -5.67 8.05
CA LEU A 195 -0.09 -6.41 7.58
C LEU A 195 0.26 -7.51 6.56
N ILE A 196 1.17 -7.21 5.62
CA ILE A 196 1.49 -8.12 4.51
C ILE A 196 2.25 -9.35 5.04
N GLU A 197 3.17 -9.13 5.97
CA GLU A 197 3.95 -10.18 6.62
C GLU A 197 3.05 -11.08 7.46
N GLU A 198 2.23 -10.53 8.37
CA GLU A 198 1.33 -11.30 9.22
C GLU A 198 0.34 -12.16 8.42
N LEU A 199 -0.24 -11.61 7.35
CA LEU A 199 -1.12 -12.38 6.46
C LEU A 199 -0.37 -13.49 5.72
N THR A 200 0.88 -13.24 5.32
CA THR A 200 1.72 -14.22 4.61
C THR A 200 2.12 -15.36 5.55
N GLU A 201 2.55 -15.05 6.78
CA GLU A 201 2.91 -16.05 7.80
C GLU A 201 1.72 -16.92 8.19
N ALA A 202 0.52 -16.31 8.29
CA ALA A 202 -0.73 -17.01 8.51
C ALA A 202 -1.20 -17.85 7.30
N LYS A 203 -0.46 -17.83 6.17
CA LYS A 203 -0.81 -18.49 4.91
C LYS A 203 -2.20 -18.10 4.40
N ILE A 204 -2.57 -16.85 4.64
CA ILE A 204 -3.79 -16.27 4.10
C ILE A 204 -3.47 -15.82 2.67
N ASP A 205 -4.34 -16.20 1.74
CA ASP A 205 -4.19 -15.81 0.35
C ASP A 205 -4.94 -14.50 0.08
N PHE A 206 -4.19 -13.41 -0.13
CA PHE A 206 -4.73 -12.04 -0.20
C PHE A 206 -4.13 -11.18 -1.32
N LYS A 207 -3.07 -11.65 -2.00
CA LYS A 207 -2.31 -10.88 -3.00
C LYS A 207 -2.22 -11.64 -4.31
N ASP A 208 -2.33 -10.91 -5.42
CA ASP A 208 -2.13 -11.43 -6.79
C ASP A 208 -1.20 -10.51 -7.61
N SER A 209 -1.09 -9.20 -7.32
CA SER A 209 -0.39 -8.23 -8.17
C SER A 209 -0.14 -6.81 -7.60
N ILE A 210 -0.71 -6.39 -6.47
CA ILE A 210 -0.57 -5.00 -5.94
C ILE A 210 0.62 -4.82 -4.97
N PHE A 211 1.11 -5.90 -4.35
CA PHE A 211 2.15 -5.89 -3.31
C PHE A 211 3.43 -6.60 -3.72
#